data_AF-J4UBI0-F1
#
_entry.id   AF-J4UBI0-F1
#
_cell.length_a   1.000
_cell.length_b   1.000
_cell.length_c   1.000
_cell.angle_alpha   90.00
_cell.angle_beta   90.00
_cell.angle_gamma   90.00
#
_symmetry.space_group_name_H-M   'P 1'
#
loop_
_entity.id
_entity.type
_entity.pdbx_description
1 polymer ?
#
loop_
_entity_poly.entity_id
_entity_poly.type
_entity_poly.pdbx_seq_one_letter_code
_entity_poly.pdbx_strand_id
1 'polypeptide(L)' 'MEALAKQGIQMIYNKTHFVLADGDFALAVSEGTFGGVLTAYYDLFRVENGKIAEHWDVMESIVDEATWQNKNGKF' A
#
# COMPACT_ATOMS: atom_id res chain seq x y z
N MET A 1 14.82 2.57 -2.74
CA MET A 1 14.09 3.65 -3.42
C MET A 1 14.91 4.36 -4.50
N GLU A 2 16.14 4.84 -4.23
CA GLU A 2 16.94 5.58 -5.24
C GLU A 2 17.21 4.80 -6.55
N ALA A 3 17.47 3.50 -6.46
CA ALA A 3 17.68 2.66 -7.65
C ALA A 3 16.42 2.55 -8.54
N LEU A 4 15.24 2.41 -7.92
CA LEU A 4 13.95 2.35 -8.61
C LEU A 4 13.60 3.70 -9.24
N ALA A 5 13.84 4.79 -8.52
CA ALA A 5 13.60 6.14 -9.01
C ALA A 5 14.43 6.45 -10.27
N LYS A 6 15.70 6.02 -10.33
CA LYS A 6 16.55 6.14 -11.53
C LYS A 6 16.02 5.37 -12.74
N GLN A 7 15.25 4.31 -12.50
CA GLN A 7 14.57 3.51 -13.54
C GLN A 7 13.18 4.07 -13.90
N GLY A 8 12.79 5.22 -13.32
CA GLY A 8 11.46 5.80 -13.53
C GLY A 8 10.34 5.04 -12.81
N ILE A 9 10.67 4.06 -11.97
CA ILE A 9 9.69 3.32 -11.18
C ILE A 9 9.33 4.18 -9.97
N GLN A 10 8.11 4.71 -10.00
CA GLN A 10 7.54 5.53 -8.93
C GLN A 10 6.52 4.71 -8.13
N MET A 11 6.51 4.95 -6.82
CA MET A 11 5.48 4.49 -5.92
C MET A 11 4.59 5.68 -5.62
N ILE A 12 3.36 5.65 -6.11
CA ILE A 12 2.38 6.73 -5.99
C ILE A 12 1.21 6.20 -5.19
N TYR A 13 0.76 6.98 -4.21
CA TYR A 13 -0.44 6.71 -3.42
C TYR A 13 -1.54 7.67 -3.86
N ASN A 14 -2.72 7.14 -4.17
CA ASN A 14 -3.84 7.91 -4.72
C ASN A 14 -4.98 8.04 -3.69
N LYS A 15 -5.31 6.95 -2.98
CA LYS A 15 -6.42 6.93 -2.02
C LYS A 15 -6.11 6.00 -0.85
N THR A 16 -6.36 6.47 0.37
CA THR A 16 -6.40 5.64 1.57
C THR A 16 -7.84 5.16 1.80
N HIS A 17 -8.04 3.86 1.91
CA HIS A 17 -9.34 3.25 2.17
C HIS A 17 -9.60 3.04 3.66
N PHE A 18 -8.58 2.55 4.39
CA PHE A 18 -8.68 2.29 5.82
C PHE A 18 -7.42 2.72 6.56
N VAL A 19 -7.60 3.19 7.79
CA VAL A 19 -6.54 3.31 8.78
C VAL A 19 -7.02 2.61 10.04
N LEU A 20 -6.30 1.59 10.47
CA LEU A 20 -6.57 0.85 11.69
C LEU A 20 -5.39 1.05 12.64
N ALA A 21 -5.67 1.23 13.93
CA ALA A 21 -4.65 1.36 14.95
C ALA A 21 -4.99 0.46 16.14
N ASP A 22 -4.00 -0.27 16.62
CA ASP A 22 -4.11 -1.12 17.81
C ASP A 22 -2.78 -1.14 18.57
N GLY A 23 -2.82 -0.70 19.83
CA GLY A 23 -1.63 -0.45 20.65
C GLY A 23 -0.61 0.44 19.92
N ASP A 24 0.60 -0.10 19.77
CA ASP A 24 1.72 0.58 19.10
C ASP A 24 1.78 0.33 17.59
N PHE A 25 0.74 -0.29 17.00
CA PHE A 25 0.68 -0.60 15.57
C PHE A 25 -0.36 0.24 14.84
N ALA A 26 -0.05 0.59 13.59
CA ALA A 26 -0.97 1.23 12.66
C ALA A 26 -0.90 0.56 11.28
N LEU A 27 -2.04 0.16 10.72
CA LEU A 27 -2.17 -0.36 9.37
C LEU A 27 -2.85 0.71 8.49
N ALA A 28 -2.17 1.12 7.43
CA ALA A 28 -2.75 1.94 6.37
C ALA A 28 -3.01 1.07 5.14
N VAL A 29 -4.27 1.02 4.71
CA VAL A 29 -4.70 0.31 3.49
C VAL A 29 -5.01 1.34 2.43
N SER A 30 -4.29 1.31 1.32
CA SER A 30 -4.38 2.31 0.26
C SER A 30 -4.22 1.73 -1.13
N GLU A 31 -4.53 2.51 -2.14
CA GLU A 31 -4.28 2.21 -3.54
C GLU A 31 -3.53 3.35 -4.23
N GLY A 32 -2.83 3.00 -5.31
CA GLY A 32 -2.18 3.94 -6.20
C GLY A 32 -1.46 3.20 -7.31
N THR A 33 -0.28 3.65 -7.72
CA THR A 33 0.46 3.00 -8.81
C THR A 33 1.91 2.71 -8.45
N PHE A 34 2.39 1.52 -8.77
CA PHE A 34 3.80 1.15 -8.72
C PHE A 34 4.31 0.95 -10.14
N GLY A 35 5.22 1.81 -10.59
CA GLY A 35 5.72 1.77 -11.97
C GLY A 35 4.62 1.90 -13.04
N GLY A 36 3.54 2.63 -12.72
CA GLY A 36 2.38 2.79 -13.59
C GLY A 36 1.31 1.69 -13.50
N VAL A 37 1.54 0.64 -12.70
CA VAL A 37 0.58 -0.44 -12.49
C VAL A 37 -0.27 -0.15 -11.26
N LEU A 38 -1.60 -0.20 -11.41
CA LEU A 38 -2.54 -0.04 -10.29
C LEU A 38 -2.24 -1.09 -9.22
N THR A 39 -1.98 -0.64 -8.00
CA THR A 39 -1.44 -1.45 -6.90
C THR A 39 -2.14 -1.11 -5.60
N ALA A 40 -2.50 -2.14 -4.84
CA ALA A 40 -2.94 -2.04 -3.47
C ALA A 40 -1.72 -2.11 -2.53
N TYR A 41 -1.72 -1.26 -1.51
CA TYR A 41 -0.68 -1.16 -0.50
C TYR A 41 -1.29 -1.41 0.87
N TYR A 42 -0.69 -2.34 1.60
CA TYR A 42 -1.01 -2.60 3.01
C TYR A 42 0.25 -2.34 3.80
N ASP A 43 0.34 -1.13 4.37
CA ASP A 43 1.50 -0.67 5.11
C ASP A 43 1.24 -0.80 6.61
N LEU A 44 1.96 -1.70 7.26
CA LEU A 44 1.94 -1.88 8.71
C LEU A 44 3.13 -1.15 9.33
N PHE A 45 2.86 -0.32 10.31
CA PHE A 45 3.86 0.42 11.08
C PHE A 45 3.82 -0.01 12.53
N ARG A 46 4.99 -0.11 13.16
CA ARG A 46 5.12 -0.05 14.62
C ARG A 46 5.65 1.32 15.01
N VAL A 47 4.98 1.97 15.95
CA VAL A 47 5.33 3.29 16.47
C VAL A 47 5.97 3.14 17.84
N GLU A 48 7.10 3.81 18.05
CA GLU A 48 7.78 3.85 19.33
C GLU A 48 8.26 5.28 19.59
N ASN A 49 8.01 5.80 20.78
CA ASN A 49 8.39 7.16 21.18
C ASN A 49 7.91 8.24 20.17
N GLY A 50 6.70 8.07 19.63
CA GLY A 50 6.09 8.98 18.67
C GLY A 50 6.72 8.96 17.27
N LYS A 51 7.54 7.94 16.95
CA LYS A 51 8.18 7.76 15.64
C LYS A 51 7.90 6.38 15.08
N ILE A 52 7.92 6.24 13.76
CA ILE A 52 7.89 4.92 13.12
C ILE A 52 9.22 4.22 13.45
N ALA A 53 9.12 3.10 14.17
CA ALA A 53 10.26 2.26 14.54
C ALA A 53 10.47 1.15 13.50
N GLU A 54 9.37 0.56 13.02
CA GLU A 54 9.38 -0.51 12.02
C GLU A 54 8.26 -0.28 11.00
N HIS A 55 8.50 -0.73 9.76
CA HIS A 55 7.56 -0.68 8.64
C HIS A 55 7.65 -2.00 7.87
N TRP A 56 6.48 -2.56 7.56
CA TRP A 56 6.31 -3.70 6.67
C TRP A 56 5.25 -3.37 5.65
N ASP A 57 5.41 -3.86 4.44
CA ASP A 57 4.43 -3.69 3.38
C ASP A 57 4.10 -5.01 2.69
N VAL A 58 2.89 -5.06 2.13
CA VAL A 58 2.53 -5.97 1.04
C VAL A 58 1.99 -5.11 -0.10
N MET A 59 2.54 -5.35 -1.29
CA MET A 59 2.11 -4.70 -2.53
C MET A 59 1.51 -5.75 -3.46
N GLU A 60 0.32 -5.47 -3.98
CA GLU A 60 -0.36 -6.37 -4.92
C GLU A 60 -0.99 -5.59 -6.07
N SER A 61 -0.69 -6.00 -7.31
CA SER A 61 -1.33 -5.40 -8.48
C SER A 61 -2.83 -5.69 -8.47
N ILE A 62 -3.63 -4.65 -8.65
CA ILE A 62 -5.07 -4.78 -8.76
C ILE A 62 -5.39 -5.20 -10.19
N VAL A 63 -5.95 -6.41 -10.33
CA VAL A 63 -6.33 -6.96 -11.63
C VAL A 63 -7.53 -6.23 -12.22
N ASP A 64 -7.66 -6.26 -13.55
CA ASP A 64 -8.81 -5.70 -14.27
C ASP A 64 -10.12 -6.32 -13.77
N GLU A 65 -11.13 -5.49 -13.55
CA GLU A 65 -12.47 -5.87 -13.09
C GLU A 65 -13.09 -6.98 -13.96
N ALA A 66 -12.81 -6.97 -15.26
CA ALA A 66 -13.27 -7.99 -16.19
C ALA A 66 -12.75 -9.41 -15.88
N THR A 67 -11.67 -9.51 -15.09
CA THR A 67 -11.01 -10.77 -14.70
C THR A 67 -11.33 -11.20 -13.27
N TRP A 68 -12.11 -10.42 -12.53
CA TRP A 68 -12.40 -10.70 -11.13
C TRP A 68 -13.19 -12.00 -10.96
N GLN A 69 -12.77 -12.80 -9.98
CA GLN A 69 -13.46 -14.04 -9.59
C GLN A 69 -14.51 -13.83 -8.49
N ASN A 70 -14.63 -12.61 -7.96
CA ASN A 70 -15.61 -12.23 -6.95
C ASN A 70 -16.11 -10.79 -7.21
N LYS A 71 -17.23 -10.40 -6.59
CA LYS A 71 -17.88 -9.10 -6.81
C LYS A 71 -17.59 -8.04 -5.74
N ASN A 72 -16.75 -8.38 -4.75
CA ASN A 72 -16.53 -7.50 -3.60
C ASN A 72 -15.42 -6.48 -3.87
N GLY A 73 -14.67 -6.63 -4.98
CA GLY A 73 -13.52 -5.81 -5.29
C GLY A 73 -12.32 -6.09 -4.40
N LYS A 74 -11.32 -5.22 -4.46
CA LYS A 74 -10.07 -5.39 -3.71
C LYS A 74 -10.17 -4.96 -2.24
N PHE A 75 -11.05 -4.00 -1.93
CA PHE A 75 -11.14 -3.32 -0.63
C PHE A 75 -12.54 -3.42 -0.04
#